data_AF-A0A369UWQ0-F1
#
_entry.id   AF-A0A369UWQ0-F1
#
_cell.length_a   1.000
_cell.length_b   1.000
_cell.length_c   1.000
_cell.angle_alpha   90.00
_cell.angle_beta   90.00
_cell.angle_gamma   90.00
#
_symmetry.space_group_name_H-M   'P 1'
#
loop_
_entity.id
_entity.type
_entity.pdbx_description
1 polymer ?
#
loop_
_entity_poly.entity_id
_entity_poly.type
_entity_poly.pdbx_seq_one_letter_code
_entity_poly.pdbx_strand_id
1 'polypeptide(L)'
;MTLAATVRHLAADPATKAAETHGFLSPTGVEIAFLLVGLVTLGAAVLTVTTRQLVHAALWLVVALGGLAVEYLLLTAEFIAWVQVLIYVGAVVVLILFGLMLTRAPIGRSPDADSGNRWAALTVALASAAALVWVVVDAFRATWIDLDGPAAGSTAVTGASLFQHWVLPFEALSVLLLAALVGAIVLSRKADSRPASAAPGTDVPPARKASAPNAPASSAPAPDAPGKDGDR
;
A
#
# COMPACT_ATOMS: atom_id res chain seq x y z
N MET A 1 -10.92 -7.90 77.28
CA MET A 1 -10.30 -8.35 76.02
C MET A 1 -10.84 -9.77 75.80
N THR A 2 -11.73 -10.10 74.86
CA THR A 2 -11.71 -9.73 73.45
C THR A 2 -13.11 -9.87 72.79
N LEU A 3 -14.20 -9.43 73.44
CA LEU A 3 -15.53 -9.42 72.80
C LEU A 3 -15.63 -8.40 71.64
N ALA A 4 -14.76 -7.38 71.66
CA ALA A 4 -14.63 -6.38 70.60
C ALA A 4 -13.94 -6.91 69.31
N ALA A 5 -13.23 -8.04 69.37
CA ALA A 5 -12.61 -8.63 68.18
C ALA A 5 -13.62 -9.44 67.35
N THR A 6 -14.61 -10.06 67.98
CA THR A 6 -15.62 -10.87 67.28
C THR A 6 -16.65 -10.01 66.52
N VAL A 7 -16.98 -8.81 67.02
CA VAL A 7 -17.88 -7.88 66.33
C VAL A 7 -17.21 -7.22 65.11
N ARG A 8 -15.88 -7.10 65.10
CA ARG A 8 -15.14 -6.54 63.96
C ARG A 8 -15.12 -7.45 62.73
N HIS A 9 -15.43 -8.74 62.91
CA HIS A 9 -15.51 -9.71 61.82
C HIS A 9 -16.89 -9.72 61.13
N LEU A 10 -17.90 -9.07 61.72
CA LEU A 10 -19.28 -9.02 61.21
C LEU A 10 -19.63 -7.69 60.53
N ALA A 11 -18.73 -6.70 60.54
CA ALA A 11 -18.93 -5.36 59.98
C ALA A 11 -18.04 -5.06 58.75
N ALA A 12 -17.56 -6.11 58.10
CA ALA A 12 -16.93 -6.03 56.80
C ALA A 12 -17.46 -7.18 55.94
N ASP A 13 -18.76 -7.16 55.70
CA ASP A 13 -19.29 -7.63 54.43
C ASP A 13 -19.05 -6.49 53.42
N PRO A 14 -17.99 -6.54 52.59
CA PRO A 14 -17.98 -5.80 51.34
C PRO A 14 -18.85 -6.54 50.30
N ALA A 15 -19.88 -7.27 50.74
CA ALA A 15 -21.01 -7.53 49.87
C ALA A 15 -21.41 -6.18 49.28
N THR A 16 -21.47 -6.11 47.95
CA THR A 16 -22.01 -4.96 47.23
C THR A 16 -21.20 -3.66 47.30
N LYS A 17 -19.86 -3.71 47.16
CA LYS A 17 -19.28 -2.73 46.22
C LYS A 17 -19.74 -3.19 44.85
N ALA A 18 -20.80 -2.53 44.38
CA ALA A 18 -21.44 -2.73 43.08
C ALA A 18 -20.51 -3.46 42.11
N ALA A 19 -20.77 -4.75 41.91
CA ALA A 19 -20.68 -5.27 40.57
C ALA A 19 -21.64 -4.37 39.80
N GLU A 20 -21.11 -3.26 39.26
CA GLU A 20 -21.80 -2.51 38.23
C GLU A 20 -22.10 -3.56 37.20
N THR A 21 -23.34 -4.01 37.24
CA THR A 21 -23.91 -4.86 36.21
C THR A 21 -24.04 -3.87 35.07
N HIS A 22 -22.93 -3.61 34.38
CA HIS A 22 -22.94 -2.98 33.08
C HIS A 22 -23.88 -3.87 32.29
N GLY A 23 -25.10 -3.38 32.11
CA GLY A 23 -26.10 -4.15 31.39
C GLY A 23 -25.49 -4.54 30.06
N PHE A 24 -25.88 -5.69 29.51
CA PHE A 24 -25.43 -6.18 28.21
C PHE A 24 -25.58 -5.15 27.05
N LEU A 25 -26.23 -4.02 27.31
CA LEU A 25 -26.52 -2.91 26.41
C LEU A 25 -25.79 -1.59 26.75
N SER A 26 -24.99 -1.52 27.82
CA SER A 26 -24.17 -0.33 28.11
C SER A 26 -22.78 -0.53 27.52
N PRO A 27 -22.48 0.03 26.33
CA PRO A 27 -21.20 -0.17 25.70
C PRO A 27 -20.09 0.40 26.56
N THR A 28 -19.01 -0.37 26.73
CA THR A 28 -17.83 0.13 27.44
C THR A 28 -17.16 1.23 26.63
N GLY A 29 -16.42 2.15 27.29
CA GLY A 29 -15.70 3.21 26.57
C GLY A 29 -14.73 2.67 25.51
N VAL A 30 -14.16 1.47 25.75
CA VAL A 30 -13.27 0.77 24.82
C VAL A 30 -14.04 0.27 23.59
N GLU A 31 -15.23 -0.29 23.76
CA GLU A 31 -16.09 -0.72 22.64
C GLU A 31 -16.51 0.47 21.76
N ILE A 32 -16.89 1.59 22.40
CA ILE A 32 -17.24 2.81 21.67
C ILE A 32 -16.03 3.33 20.88
N ALA A 33 -14.86 3.40 21.52
CA ALA A 33 -13.63 3.81 20.86
C ALA A 33 -13.27 2.87 19.70
N PHE A 34 -13.39 1.56 19.89
CA PHE A 34 -13.14 0.55 18.85
C PHE A 34 -14.05 0.75 17.64
N LEU A 35 -15.36 0.92 17.85
CA LEU A 35 -16.31 1.16 16.76
C LEU A 35 -16.07 2.48 16.03
N LEU A 36 -15.75 3.55 16.76
CA LEU A 36 -15.46 4.85 16.16
C LEU A 36 -14.17 4.82 15.34
N VAL A 37 -13.10 4.24 15.88
CA VAL A 37 -11.83 4.07 15.16
C VAL A 37 -12.05 3.19 13.93
N GLY A 38 -12.78 2.09 14.04
CA GLY A 38 -13.08 1.23 12.91
C GLY A 38 -13.91 1.89 11.83
N LEU A 39 -14.88 2.74 12.19
CA LEU A 39 -15.61 3.53 11.21
C LEU A 39 -14.70 4.53 10.48
N VAL A 40 -13.77 5.17 11.20
CA VAL A 40 -12.77 6.06 10.61
C VAL A 40 -11.82 5.29 9.70
N THR A 41 -11.32 4.14 10.13
CA THR A 41 -10.46 3.24 9.33
C THR A 41 -11.15 2.81 8.04
N LEU A 42 -12.41 2.35 8.13
CA LEU A 42 -13.21 1.95 6.98
C LEU A 42 -13.44 3.12 6.02
N GLY A 43 -13.80 4.29 6.55
CA GLY A 43 -13.95 5.52 5.77
C GLY A 43 -12.66 5.90 5.05
N ALA A 44 -11.52 5.85 5.74
CA ALA A 44 -10.21 6.12 5.16
C ALA A 44 -9.83 5.10 4.08
N ALA A 45 -10.14 3.81 4.25
CA ALA A 45 -9.92 2.77 3.24
C ALA A 45 -10.77 3.03 1.98
N VAL A 46 -12.05 3.40 2.13
CA VAL A 46 -12.91 3.78 1.00
C VAL A 46 -12.38 5.04 0.31
N LEU A 47 -11.96 6.05 1.06
CA LEU A 47 -11.38 7.28 0.50
C LEU A 47 -10.06 7.01 -0.23
N THR A 48 -9.25 6.07 0.25
CA THR A 48 -8.00 5.65 -0.40
C THR A 48 -8.24 5.17 -1.83
N VAL A 49 -9.26 4.33 -2.05
CA VAL A 49 -9.52 3.74 -3.38
C VAL A 49 -10.42 4.60 -4.27
N THR A 50 -11.21 5.51 -3.69
CA THR A 50 -12.11 6.39 -4.44
C THR A 50 -11.47 7.72 -4.83
N THR A 51 -10.39 8.12 -4.14
CA THR A 51 -9.68 9.37 -4.41
C THR A 51 -8.91 9.29 -5.73
N ARG A 52 -9.14 10.29 -6.60
CA ARG A 52 -8.50 10.36 -7.93
C ARG A 52 -7.08 10.94 -7.91
N GLN A 53 -6.65 11.52 -6.79
CA GLN A 53 -5.31 12.08 -6.62
C GLN A 53 -4.44 11.10 -5.84
N LEU A 54 -3.41 10.56 -6.49
CA LEU A 54 -2.56 9.49 -5.94
C LEU A 54 -1.91 9.84 -4.59
N VAL A 55 -1.48 11.09 -4.40
CA VAL A 55 -0.90 11.53 -3.12
C VAL A 55 -1.95 11.52 -2.01
N HIS A 56 -3.16 12.02 -2.28
CA HIS A 56 -4.23 12.01 -1.29
C HIS A 56 -4.70 10.59 -0.98
N ALA A 57 -4.79 9.71 -2.00
CA ALA A 57 -5.06 8.29 -1.79
C ALA A 57 -4.02 7.66 -0.85
N ALA A 58 -2.73 7.92 -1.07
CA ALA A 58 -1.67 7.42 -0.20
C ALA A 58 -1.72 8.02 1.23
N LEU A 59 -2.14 9.27 1.41
CA LEU A 59 -2.37 9.85 2.74
C LEU A 59 -3.57 9.22 3.47
N TRP A 60 -4.67 8.95 2.76
CA TRP A 60 -5.79 8.20 3.33
C TRP A 60 -5.39 6.77 3.73
N LEU A 61 -4.44 6.16 3.00
CA LEU A 61 -3.88 4.86 3.37
C LEU A 61 -3.11 4.93 4.69
N VAL A 62 -2.37 6.02 4.97
CA VAL A 62 -1.74 6.23 6.29
C VAL A 62 -2.79 6.26 7.39
N VAL A 63 -3.90 6.96 7.18
CA VAL A 63 -4.99 7.04 8.17
C VAL A 63 -5.62 5.67 8.40
N ALA A 64 -5.86 4.89 7.34
CA ALA A 64 -6.40 3.53 7.47
C ALA A 64 -5.45 2.59 8.22
N LEU A 65 -4.16 2.57 7.86
CA LEU A 65 -3.18 1.67 8.51
C LEU A 65 -2.83 2.12 9.93
N GLY A 66 -2.85 3.43 10.21
CA GLY A 66 -2.71 3.98 11.54
C GLY A 66 -3.92 3.68 12.42
N GLY A 67 -5.14 3.75 11.88
CA GLY A 67 -6.36 3.34 12.59
C GLY A 67 -6.36 1.85 12.94
N LEU A 68 -5.88 0.97 12.04
CA LEU A 68 -5.65 -0.44 12.37
C LEU A 68 -4.66 -0.64 13.52
N ALA A 69 -3.59 0.19 13.60
CA ALA A 69 -2.67 0.11 14.73
C ALA A 69 -3.36 0.48 16.06
N VAL A 70 -4.27 1.45 16.03
CA VAL A 70 -5.09 1.80 17.21
C VAL A 70 -6.04 0.65 17.57
N GLU A 71 -6.70 0.02 16.60
CA GLU A 71 -7.53 -1.17 16.85
C GLU A 71 -6.73 -2.31 17.48
N TYR A 72 -5.50 -2.56 17.01
CA TYR A 72 -4.63 -3.56 17.63
C TYR A 72 -4.30 -3.23 19.09
N LEU A 73 -4.07 -1.95 19.44
CA LEU A 73 -3.89 -1.55 20.84
C LEU A 73 -5.16 -1.79 21.67
N LEU A 74 -6.33 -1.44 21.13
CA LEU A 74 -7.62 -1.67 21.79
C LEU A 74 -7.90 -3.17 22.00
N LEU A 75 -7.41 -4.02 21.10
CA LEU A 75 -7.45 -5.48 21.19
C LEU A 75 -6.30 -6.07 22.03
N THR A 76 -5.53 -5.25 22.75
CA THR A 76 -4.39 -5.66 23.59
C THR A 76 -3.23 -6.33 22.82
N ALA A 77 -3.18 -6.15 21.49
CA ALA A 77 -2.14 -6.64 20.61
C ALA A 77 -1.00 -5.62 20.45
N GLU A 78 -0.33 -5.27 21.55
CA GLU A 78 0.66 -4.20 21.61
C GLU A 78 1.83 -4.40 20.64
N PHE A 79 2.45 -5.58 20.64
CA PHE A 79 3.58 -5.86 19.77
C PHE A 79 3.21 -5.68 18.29
N ILE A 80 2.04 -6.19 17.89
CA ILE A 80 1.54 -6.08 16.52
C ILE A 80 1.22 -4.63 16.16
N ALA A 81 0.66 -3.84 17.09
CA ALA A 81 0.41 -2.42 16.86
C ALA A 81 1.70 -1.64 16.56
N TRP A 82 2.78 -1.89 17.31
CA TRP A 82 4.06 -1.22 17.06
C TRP A 82 4.69 -1.65 15.73
N VAL A 83 4.63 -2.95 15.40
CA VAL A 83 5.07 -3.46 14.11
C VAL A 83 4.25 -2.85 12.96
N GLN A 84 2.94 -2.66 13.17
CA GLN A 84 2.04 -2.02 12.20
C GLN A 84 2.51 -0.61 11.87
N VAL A 85 2.79 0.20 12.90
CA VAL A 85 3.28 1.57 12.69
C VAL A 85 4.66 1.56 12.04
N LEU A 86 5.60 0.73 12.52
CA LEU A 86 6.98 0.74 12.04
C LEU A 86 7.08 0.30 10.57
N ILE A 87 6.43 -0.80 10.20
CA ILE A 87 6.57 -1.41 8.87
C ILE A 87 5.59 -0.78 7.89
N TYR A 88 4.30 -0.76 8.21
CA TYR A 88 3.30 -0.34 7.22
C TYR A 88 3.26 1.17 7.06
N VAL A 89 3.14 1.91 8.17
CA VAL A 89 3.13 3.38 8.11
C VAL A 89 4.54 3.93 7.86
N GLY A 90 5.54 3.42 8.58
CA GLY A 90 6.91 3.96 8.57
C GLY A 90 7.74 3.60 7.34
N ALA A 91 7.65 2.37 6.84
CA ALA A 91 8.48 1.91 5.72
C ALA A 91 7.68 1.82 4.41
N VAL A 92 6.61 1.04 4.38
CA VAL A 92 5.87 0.71 3.15
C VAL A 92 5.20 1.94 2.55
N VAL A 93 4.39 2.66 3.33
CA VAL A 93 3.68 3.84 2.80
C VAL A 93 4.66 4.96 2.45
N VAL A 94 5.69 5.17 3.26
CA VAL A 94 6.75 6.15 2.95
C VAL A 94 7.46 5.80 1.64
N LEU A 95 7.81 4.53 1.41
CA LEU A 95 8.41 4.07 0.15
C LEU A 95 7.46 4.30 -1.04
N ILE A 96 6.17 4.01 -0.88
CA ILE A 96 5.15 4.27 -1.90
C ILE A 96 5.08 5.77 -2.20
N LEU A 97 5.03 6.63 -1.18
CA LEU A 97 4.98 8.09 -1.34
C LEU A 97 6.22 8.61 -2.07
N PHE A 98 7.42 8.16 -1.69
CA PHE A 98 8.65 8.51 -2.39
C PHE A 98 8.62 8.06 -3.85
N GLY A 99 8.19 6.82 -4.13
CA GLY A 99 8.04 6.30 -5.48
C GLY A 99 7.04 7.10 -6.32
N LEU A 100 5.89 7.45 -5.75
CA LEU A 100 4.88 8.29 -6.40
C LEU A 100 5.40 9.70 -6.71
N MET A 101 6.15 10.31 -5.78
CA MET A 101 6.73 11.64 -5.98
C MET A 101 7.82 11.64 -7.06
N LEU A 102 8.67 10.60 -7.10
CA LEU A 102 9.74 10.48 -8.10
C LEU A 102 9.23 10.21 -9.52
N THR A 103 8.08 9.55 -9.65
CA THR A 103 7.55 9.12 -10.95
C THR A 103 6.74 10.19 -11.70
N ARG A 104 6.67 11.44 -11.18
CA ARG A 104 5.80 12.51 -11.70
C ARG A 104 4.38 11.99 -12.01
N ALA A 105 3.85 11.15 -11.12
CA ALA A 105 2.51 10.64 -11.29
C ALA A 105 1.54 11.82 -11.52
N PRO A 106 0.65 11.78 -12.53
CA PRO A 106 -0.20 12.92 -12.87
C PRO A 106 -0.87 13.46 -11.61
N ILE A 107 -0.53 14.69 -11.22
CA ILE A 107 -1.10 15.35 -10.03
C ILE A 107 -2.58 15.75 -10.29
N GLY A 108 -3.04 15.57 -11.54
CA GLY A 108 -4.42 15.73 -12.00
C GLY A 108 -5.21 14.41 -12.08
N ARG A 109 -6.49 14.51 -12.46
CA ARG A 109 -7.37 13.35 -12.67
C ARG A 109 -6.78 12.49 -13.79
N SER A 110 -6.44 11.22 -13.51
CA SER A 110 -6.11 10.23 -14.54
C SER A 110 -7.42 9.66 -15.11
N PRO A 111 -7.79 9.95 -16.38
CA PRO A 111 -9.00 9.40 -16.99
C PRO A 111 -8.89 7.88 -17.21
N ASP A 112 -7.68 7.36 -17.37
CA ASP A 112 -7.39 5.96 -17.69
C ASP A 112 -7.39 5.03 -16.47
N ALA A 113 -7.57 5.57 -15.25
CA ALA A 113 -7.60 4.76 -14.03
C ALA A 113 -8.97 4.13 -13.74
N ASP A 114 -10.02 4.51 -14.48
CA ASP A 114 -11.39 4.07 -14.23
C ASP A 114 -11.87 3.19 -15.39
N SER A 115 -12.10 1.91 -15.13
CA SER A 115 -12.57 0.94 -16.13
C SER A 115 -14.03 1.17 -16.54
N GLY A 116 -14.77 2.07 -15.89
CA GLY A 116 -16.20 2.32 -16.13
C GLY A 116 -17.13 1.23 -15.60
N ASN A 117 -16.61 0.05 -15.27
CA ASN A 117 -17.36 -1.12 -14.77
C ASN A 117 -17.66 -1.06 -13.26
N ARG A 118 -17.90 0.15 -12.74
CA ARG A 118 -18.00 0.43 -11.29
C ARG A 118 -19.15 -0.35 -10.63
N TRP A 119 -20.24 -0.58 -11.35
CA TRP A 119 -21.38 -1.35 -10.85
C TRP A 119 -21.04 -2.83 -10.68
N ALA A 120 -20.39 -3.46 -11.65
CA ALA A 120 -19.97 -4.85 -11.48
C ALA A 120 -18.92 -4.98 -10.37
N ALA A 121 -17.95 -4.06 -10.29
CA ALA A 121 -16.97 -4.03 -9.21
C ALA A 121 -17.63 -3.88 -7.83
N LEU A 122 -18.64 -3.01 -7.71
CA LEU A 122 -19.40 -2.83 -6.48
C LEU A 122 -20.21 -4.08 -6.12
N THR A 123 -20.87 -4.71 -7.09
CA THR A 123 -21.61 -5.97 -6.87
C THR A 123 -20.68 -7.07 -6.36
N VAL A 124 -19.52 -7.24 -6.99
CA VAL A 124 -18.53 -8.23 -6.56
C VAL A 124 -18.00 -7.90 -5.16
N ALA A 125 -17.64 -6.63 -4.90
CA ALA A 125 -17.14 -6.22 -3.58
C ALA A 125 -18.17 -6.46 -2.47
N LEU A 126 -19.44 -6.11 -2.69
CA LEU A 126 -20.52 -6.33 -1.73
C LEU A 126 -20.83 -7.81 -1.55
N ALA A 127 -20.84 -8.60 -2.63
CA ALA A 127 -21.05 -10.04 -2.55
C ALA A 127 -19.91 -10.71 -1.77
N SER A 128 -18.66 -10.33 -2.02
CA SER A 128 -17.50 -10.83 -1.28
C SER A 128 -17.53 -10.41 0.19
N ALA A 129 -17.88 -9.15 0.49
CA ALA A 129 -18.01 -8.68 1.87
C ALA A 129 -19.13 -9.41 2.62
N ALA A 130 -20.29 -9.58 2.00
CA ALA A 130 -21.41 -10.33 2.59
C ALA A 130 -21.05 -11.80 2.82
N ALA A 131 -20.36 -12.43 1.86
CA ALA A 131 -19.88 -13.80 2.01
C ALA A 131 -18.86 -13.92 3.16
N LEU A 132 -17.91 -13.00 3.27
CA LEU A 132 -16.94 -12.98 4.37
C LEU A 132 -17.63 -12.79 5.73
N VAL A 133 -18.56 -11.84 5.84
CA VAL A 133 -19.34 -11.62 7.07
C VAL A 133 -20.14 -12.87 7.41
N TRP A 134 -20.80 -13.49 6.44
CA TRP A 134 -21.56 -14.72 6.68
C TRP A 134 -20.67 -15.86 7.18
N VAL A 135 -19.52 -16.10 6.54
CA VAL A 135 -18.57 -17.14 6.96
C VAL A 135 -18.02 -16.88 8.36
N VAL A 136 -17.65 -15.63 8.67
CA VAL A 136 -17.15 -15.28 10.01
C VAL A 136 -18.24 -15.47 11.06
N VAL A 137 -19.46 -14.98 10.83
CA VAL A 137 -20.57 -15.16 11.77
C VAL A 137 -20.91 -16.64 11.94
N ASP A 138 -20.95 -17.42 10.86
CA ASP A 138 -21.21 -18.87 10.90
C ASP A 138 -20.12 -19.63 11.67
N ALA A 139 -18.85 -19.28 11.45
CA ALA A 139 -17.72 -19.93 12.10
C ALA A 139 -17.64 -19.63 13.60
N PHE A 140 -17.94 -18.39 14.02
CA PHE A 140 -17.73 -17.94 15.40
C PHE A 140 -19.00 -17.86 16.25
N ARG A 141 -20.21 -18.03 15.68
CA ARG A 141 -21.48 -17.91 16.45
C ARG A 141 -21.60 -18.82 17.67
N ALA A 142 -20.86 -19.94 17.70
CA ALA A 142 -20.90 -20.94 18.77
C ALA A 142 -19.59 -20.99 19.57
N THR A 143 -18.63 -20.11 19.26
CA THR A 143 -17.32 -20.10 19.89
C THR A 143 -17.36 -19.20 21.12
N TRP A 144 -16.95 -19.76 22.27
CA TRP A 144 -16.71 -19.00 23.48
C TRP A 144 -15.21 -18.76 23.61
N ILE A 145 -14.80 -17.50 23.67
CA ILE A 145 -13.41 -17.09 23.90
C ILE A 145 -13.25 -16.83 25.39
N ASP A 146 -12.30 -17.52 26.02
CA ASP A 146 -11.92 -17.26 27.39
C ASP A 146 -11.01 -16.01 27.43
N LEU A 147 -11.47 -14.96 28.13
CA LEU A 147 -10.79 -13.68 28.24
C LEU A 147 -9.93 -13.58 29.51
N ASP A 148 -9.92 -14.62 30.36
CA ASP A 148 -9.19 -14.63 31.63
C ASP A 148 -7.71 -15.06 31.49
N GLY A 149 -7.29 -15.38 30.26
CA GLY A 149 -5.90 -15.75 29.94
C GLY A 149 -4.92 -14.56 29.94
N PRO A 150 -3.61 -14.80 30.09
CA PRO A 150 -2.59 -13.75 29.96
C PRO A 150 -2.69 -13.05 28.60
N ALA A 151 -2.51 -11.73 28.57
CA ALA A 151 -2.55 -10.93 27.34
C ALA A 151 -1.60 -11.52 26.27
N ALA A 152 -2.19 -12.17 25.27
CA ALA A 152 -1.45 -12.88 24.22
C ALA A 152 -0.66 -11.95 23.28
N GLY A 153 -0.86 -10.63 23.38
CA GLY A 153 -0.26 -9.61 22.54
C GLY A 153 1.12 -9.10 22.97
N SER A 154 1.72 -9.63 24.03
CA SER A 154 3.03 -9.16 24.52
C SER A 154 4.19 -9.60 23.63
N THR A 155 5.26 -8.79 23.63
CA THR A 155 6.50 -9.08 22.89
C THR A 155 7.16 -10.40 23.34
N ALA A 156 7.11 -10.71 24.63
CA ALA A 156 7.71 -11.92 25.19
C ALA A 156 7.01 -13.18 24.68
N VAL A 157 5.66 -13.20 24.71
CA VAL A 157 4.85 -14.33 24.22
C VAL A 157 5.03 -14.51 22.71
N THR A 158 4.97 -13.40 21.96
CA THR A 158 5.14 -13.45 20.50
C THR A 158 6.54 -13.92 20.11
N GLY A 159 7.58 -13.42 20.78
CA GLY A 159 8.96 -13.81 20.54
C GLY A 159 9.22 -15.29 20.86
N ALA A 160 8.71 -15.80 21.98
CA ALA A 160 8.81 -17.22 22.31
C ALA A 160 8.14 -18.09 21.24
N SER A 161 6.93 -17.73 20.81
CA SER A 161 6.23 -18.46 19.74
C SER A 161 7.02 -18.44 18.43
N LEU A 162 7.55 -17.29 18.03
CA LEU A 162 8.30 -17.12 16.78
C LEU A 162 9.55 -18.00 16.71
N PHE A 163 10.32 -18.05 17.79
CA PHE A 163 11.60 -18.77 17.84
C PHE A 163 11.50 -20.22 18.34
N GLN A 164 10.35 -20.65 18.87
CA GLN A 164 10.16 -22.04 19.32
C GLN A 164 9.25 -22.85 18.39
N HIS A 165 8.15 -22.25 17.92
CA HIS A 165 7.15 -22.94 17.11
C HIS A 165 7.26 -22.59 15.62
N TRP A 166 7.66 -21.36 15.30
CA TRP A 166 7.66 -20.82 13.93
C TRP A 166 9.08 -20.63 13.33
N VAL A 167 10.03 -21.47 13.74
CA VAL A 167 11.44 -21.36 13.30
C VAL A 167 11.59 -21.47 11.78
N LEU A 168 10.92 -22.43 11.15
CA LEU A 168 11.04 -22.65 9.70
C LEU A 168 10.50 -21.45 8.89
N PRO A 169 9.30 -20.91 9.20
CA PRO A 169 8.83 -19.70 8.53
C PRO A 169 9.70 -18.47 8.83
N PHE A 170 10.25 -18.34 10.04
CA PHE A 170 11.19 -17.27 10.37
C PHE A 170 12.46 -17.31 9.49
N GLU A 171 13.04 -18.50 9.31
CA GLU A 171 14.20 -18.70 8.45
C GLU A 171 13.87 -18.39 6.98
N ALA A 172 12.73 -18.87 6.49
CA ALA A 172 12.25 -18.57 5.13
C ALA A 172 12.06 -17.06 4.90
N LEU A 173 11.50 -16.34 5.88
CA LEU A 173 11.37 -14.88 5.82
C LEU A 173 12.72 -14.18 5.79
N SER A 174 13.74 -14.69 6.51
CA SER A 174 15.09 -14.11 6.46
C SER A 174 15.71 -14.21 5.07
N VAL A 175 15.57 -15.36 4.40
CA VAL A 175 16.03 -15.58 3.03
C VAL A 175 15.22 -14.73 2.05
N LEU A 176 13.91 -14.60 2.26
CA LEU A 176 13.04 -13.73 1.46
C LEU A 176 13.47 -12.26 1.55
N LEU A 177 13.77 -11.76 2.76
CA LEU A 177 14.24 -10.38 2.96
C LEU A 177 15.61 -10.15 2.31
N LEU A 178 16.52 -11.13 2.41
CA LEU A 178 17.81 -11.08 1.72
C LEU A 178 17.61 -11.02 0.20
N ALA A 179 16.76 -11.89 -0.35
CA ALA A 179 16.45 -11.92 -1.77
C ALA A 179 15.79 -10.62 -2.24
N ALA A 180 14.88 -10.05 -1.45
CA ALA A 180 14.23 -8.77 -1.74
C ALA A 180 15.25 -7.62 -1.78
N LEU A 181 16.19 -7.57 -0.83
CA LEU A 181 17.26 -6.57 -0.81
C LEU A 181 18.16 -6.68 -2.04
N VAL A 182 18.63 -7.90 -2.36
CA VAL A 182 19.46 -8.13 -3.55
C VAL A 182 18.70 -7.76 -4.82
N GLY A 183 17.42 -8.15 -4.93
CA GLY A 183 16.55 -7.82 -6.05
C GLY A 183 16.38 -6.30 -6.23
N ALA A 184 16.12 -5.57 -5.14
CA ALA A 184 16.01 -4.11 -5.16
C ALA A 184 17.31 -3.43 -5.62
N ILE A 185 18.48 -3.89 -5.13
CA ILE A 185 19.78 -3.33 -5.51
C ILE A 185 20.11 -3.61 -6.98
N VAL A 186 19.85 -4.82 -7.47
CA VAL A 186 20.08 -5.17 -8.89
C VAL A 186 19.17 -4.35 -9.80
N LEU A 187 17.89 -4.20 -9.45
CA LEU A 187 16.93 -3.43 -10.23
C LEU A 187 17.22 -1.92 -10.23
N SER A 188 17.69 -1.37 -9.09
CA SER A 188 18.02 0.04 -8.97
C SER A 188 19.32 0.44 -9.70
N ARG A 189 20.13 -0.53 -10.13
CA ARG A 189 21.41 -0.25 -10.81
C ARG A 189 21.14 0.10 -12.26
N LYS A 190 21.38 1.36 -12.64
CA LYS A 190 21.30 1.81 -14.02
C LYS A 190 22.40 1.14 -14.83
N ALA A 191 22.05 0.42 -15.90
CA ALA A 191 23.02 -0.12 -16.84
C ALA A 191 23.64 1.04 -17.63
N ASP A 192 24.82 1.50 -17.22
CA ASP A 192 25.64 2.43 -18.02
C ASP A 192 26.26 1.66 -19.21
N SER A 193 25.41 1.22 -20.12
CA SER A 193 25.84 0.74 -21.43
C SER A 193 26.01 1.94 -22.34
N ARG A 194 27.11 2.69 -22.17
CA ARG A 194 27.66 3.45 -23.30
C ARG A 194 28.18 2.41 -24.29
N PRO A 195 27.64 2.30 -25.52
CA PRO A 195 28.38 1.58 -26.55
C PRO A 195 29.72 2.28 -26.67
N ALA A 196 30.80 1.54 -26.44
CA ALA A 196 32.14 1.99 -26.74
C ALA A 196 32.09 2.51 -28.17
N SER A 197 32.23 3.83 -28.30
CA SER A 197 32.23 4.53 -29.57
C SER A 197 33.13 3.76 -30.52
N ALA A 198 32.58 3.45 -31.69
CA ALA A 198 33.31 2.96 -32.84
C ALA A 198 34.68 3.64 -32.90
N ALA A 199 35.71 2.80 -32.98
CA ALA A 199 37.07 3.25 -33.25
C ALA A 199 37.05 4.22 -34.45
N PRO A 200 37.77 5.35 -34.40
CA PRO A 200 37.81 6.29 -35.51
C PRO A 200 38.23 5.56 -36.78
N GLY A 201 37.37 5.63 -37.80
CA GLY A 201 37.65 5.11 -39.12
C GLY A 201 38.96 5.69 -39.64
N THR A 202 39.77 4.82 -40.22
CA THR A 202 40.90 5.18 -41.06
C THR A 202 40.42 6.07 -42.20
N ASP A 203 40.75 7.35 -42.15
CA ASP A 203 40.66 8.26 -43.29
C ASP A 203 41.61 7.77 -44.41
N VAL A 204 41.07 7.07 -45.40
CA VAL A 204 41.74 6.85 -46.68
C VAL A 204 41.26 7.94 -47.64
N PRO A 205 42.14 8.84 -48.14
CA PRO A 205 41.73 9.90 -49.06
C PRO A 205 41.34 9.32 -50.43
N PRO A 206 40.34 9.87 -51.14
CA PRO A 206 40.00 9.41 -52.48
C PRO A 206 41.10 9.78 -53.48
N ALA A 207 41.54 8.79 -54.24
CA ALA A 207 42.50 8.94 -55.32
C ALA A 207 42.03 9.97 -56.37
N ARG A 208 42.85 10.99 -56.59
CA ARG A 208 42.71 12.01 -57.62
C ARG A 208 42.80 11.37 -59.02
N LYS A 209 41.65 11.12 -59.67
CA LYS A 209 41.63 10.87 -61.12
C LYS A 209 41.78 12.21 -61.85
N ALA A 210 42.95 12.39 -62.46
CA ALA A 210 43.19 13.41 -63.46
C ALA A 210 42.34 13.11 -64.70
N SER A 211 41.60 14.10 -65.20
CA SER A 211 41.27 14.32 -66.63
C SER A 211 40.32 15.52 -66.74
N ALA A 212 40.85 16.66 -67.18
CA ALA A 212 40.14 17.58 -68.08
C ALA A 212 40.76 17.37 -69.50
N PRO A 213 40.22 17.92 -70.60
CA PRO A 213 39.09 18.84 -70.75
C PRO A 213 38.13 18.50 -71.91
N ASN A 214 36.87 18.98 -71.86
CA ASN A 214 36.24 19.61 -73.02
C ASN A 214 34.90 20.25 -72.66
N ALA A 215 34.79 21.54 -72.96
CA ALA A 215 33.54 22.25 -73.23
C ALA A 215 33.61 22.63 -74.74
N PRO A 216 32.49 22.80 -75.47
CA PRO A 216 31.58 23.91 -75.19
C PRO A 216 30.09 23.70 -75.53
N ALA A 217 29.34 24.75 -75.18
CA ALA A 217 28.13 25.24 -75.83
C ALA A 217 26.75 24.66 -75.43
N SER A 218 26.16 25.38 -74.48
CA SER A 218 24.74 25.69 -74.31
C SER A 218 23.91 25.72 -75.60
N SER A 219 22.81 24.96 -75.61
CA SER A 219 21.58 25.30 -76.35
C SER A 219 20.35 24.88 -75.54
N ALA A 220 19.71 25.87 -74.92
CA ALA A 220 18.34 25.75 -74.42
C ALA A 220 17.35 26.06 -75.55
N PRO A 221 16.14 25.47 -75.53
CA PRO A 221 14.96 26.18 -76.00
C PRO A 221 13.90 26.36 -74.91
N ALA A 222 13.21 27.49 -75.03
CA ALA A 222 12.25 28.09 -74.12
C ALA A 222 10.91 27.34 -73.99
N PRO A 223 10.11 27.62 -72.95
CA PRO A 223 8.72 27.18 -72.87
C PRO A 223 7.79 28.12 -73.66
N ASP A 224 6.92 27.51 -74.46
CA ASP A 224 5.91 28.17 -75.31
C ASP A 224 4.84 28.93 -74.50
N ALA A 225 4.47 30.10 -75.02
CA ALA A 225 3.45 31.00 -74.50
C ALA A 225 2.04 30.67 -75.06
N PRO A 226 0.95 31.11 -74.39
CA PRO A 226 -0.42 30.83 -74.83
C PRO A 226 -1.05 31.97 -75.66
N GLY A 227 -1.87 31.59 -76.64
CA GLY A 227 -2.81 32.44 -77.40
C GLY A 227 -3.23 31.68 -78.67
N LYS A 228 -4.46 31.71 -79.19
CA LYS A 228 -5.73 32.44 -78.96
C LYS A 228 -6.82 31.64 -79.74
N ASP A 229 -8.05 32.17 -79.70
CA ASP A 229 -9.23 31.86 -80.53
C ASP A 229 -10.22 30.89 -79.85
N GLY A 230 -11.49 31.23 -79.59
CA GLY A 230 -12.35 32.26 -80.15
C GLY A 230 -13.27 31.67 -81.21
N ASP A 231 -14.36 30.99 -80.82
CA ASP A 231 -15.57 30.89 -81.65
C ASP A 231 -16.78 30.31 -80.87
N ARG A 232 -17.88 31.07 -80.90
CA ARG A 232 -19.32 30.74 -80.73
C ARG A 232 -19.89 30.30 -79.38
#